data_AF-A0A2S8PK94-F1
#
_entry.id   AF-A0A2S8PK94-F1
#
_cell.length_a   1.000
_cell.length_b   1.000
_cell.length_c   1.000
_cell.angle_alpha   90.00
_cell.angle_beta   90.00
_cell.angle_gamma   90.00
#
_symmetry.space_group_name_H-M   'P 1'
#
loop_
_entity.id
_entity.type
_entity.pdbx_description
1 polymer ?
#
loop_
_entity_poly.entity_id
_entity_poly.type
_entity_poly.pdbx_seq_one_letter_code
_entity_poly.pdbx_strand_id
1 'polypeptide(L)'
;MPLLDYFLKRPPLQHDDMFHFERLYSSILGREKPIELDYELSAPKWMFLCYLCETKNVVLHGSANPSILEFEPRQSNDVNEFGNRRAVYAASDGIWPMYFAIVNRERISLLLNSCFGIRQENGAATDYYYYFSVDQDALLHDPWRNGTIYILPRDTFEQQEPLQRQGMRLDSTQWASPIAVKPLAKLVVTPDDFPFKQQMNGHDPQLIAERSRRNPEGFPWRD
;
A
#
# COMPACT_ATOMS: atom_id res chain seq x y z
N MET A 1 -18.76 -8.11 -15.69
CA MET A 1 -18.19 -8.71 -14.46
C MET A 1 -18.28 -7.65 -13.37
N PRO A 2 -19.24 -7.72 -12.44
CA PRO A 2 -19.54 -6.62 -11.52
C PRO A 2 -18.55 -6.45 -10.35
N LEU A 3 -17.53 -7.32 -10.21
CA LEU A 3 -16.56 -7.21 -9.12
C LEU A 3 -15.66 -5.97 -9.26
N LEU A 4 -15.35 -5.54 -10.50
CA LEU A 4 -14.27 -4.58 -10.78
C LEU A 4 -14.73 -3.13 -10.97
N ASP A 5 -16.04 -2.88 -11.03
CA ASP A 5 -16.56 -1.59 -11.51
C ASP A 5 -16.17 -0.39 -10.61
N TYR A 6 -15.80 -0.65 -9.36
CA TYR A 6 -15.34 0.36 -8.40
C TYR A 6 -13.85 0.24 -8.02
N PHE A 7 -13.13 -0.76 -8.56
CA PHE A 7 -11.70 -0.90 -8.32
C PHE A 7 -10.89 -0.13 -9.38
N LEU A 8 -9.87 0.57 -8.92
CA LEU A 8 -8.89 1.23 -9.76
C LEU A 8 -7.86 0.20 -10.20
N LYS A 9 -7.62 0.07 -11.51
CA LYS A 9 -6.52 -0.75 -12.03
C LYS A 9 -5.21 0.03 -11.95
N ARG A 10 -4.12 -0.63 -11.56
CA ARG A 10 -2.77 -0.04 -11.56
C ARG A 10 -2.42 0.56 -12.93
N PRO A 11 -1.89 1.79 -13.01
CA PRO A 11 -1.35 2.29 -14.26
C PRO A 11 -0.18 1.41 -14.73
N PRO A 12 0.03 1.26 -16.04
CA PRO A 12 1.09 0.39 -16.56
C PRO A 12 2.47 0.93 -16.16
N LEU A 13 3.40 0.00 -15.86
CA LEU A 13 4.81 0.35 -15.68
C LEU A 13 5.46 0.64 -17.03
N GLN A 14 6.22 1.73 -17.10
CA GLN A 14 7.06 2.03 -18.26
C GLN A 14 8.41 1.33 -18.08
N HIS A 15 8.85 0.61 -19.10
CA HIS A 15 10.03 -0.26 -19.02
C HIS A 15 11.35 0.51 -19.24
N ASP A 16 11.28 1.71 -19.79
CA ASP A 16 12.46 2.49 -20.16
C ASP A 16 13.25 2.98 -18.94
N ASP A 17 12.60 3.05 -17.77
CA ASP A 17 13.20 3.54 -16.51
C ASP A 17 13.94 2.47 -15.70
N MET A 18 13.85 1.19 -16.08
CA MET A 18 14.30 0.06 -15.26
C MET A 18 15.80 0.13 -14.91
N PHE A 19 16.64 0.59 -15.85
CA PHE A 19 18.07 0.79 -15.59
C PHE A 19 18.32 1.84 -14.50
N HIS A 20 17.54 2.92 -14.50
CA HIS A 20 17.65 3.99 -13.49
C HIS A 20 17.17 3.50 -12.12
N PHE A 21 16.11 2.69 -12.09
CA PHE A 21 15.62 2.06 -10.86
C PHE A 21 16.66 1.09 -10.26
N GLU A 22 17.32 0.28 -11.08
CA GLU A 22 18.41 -0.61 -10.61
C GLU A 22 19.57 0.17 -10.01
N ARG A 23 19.97 1.27 -10.65
CA ARG A 23 21.05 2.14 -10.15
C ARG A 23 20.67 2.75 -8.79
N LEU A 24 19.42 3.22 -8.65
CA LEU A 24 18.93 3.78 -7.39
C LEU A 24 18.85 2.71 -6.30
N TYR A 25 18.32 1.52 -6.61
CA TYR A 25 18.29 0.40 -5.68
C TYR A 25 19.69 -0.01 -5.23
N SER A 26 20.65 -0.11 -6.16
CA SER A 26 22.03 -0.49 -5.85
C SER A 26 22.70 0.46 -4.84
N SER A 27 22.29 1.73 -4.79
CA SER A 27 22.82 2.72 -3.84
C SER A 27 22.48 2.43 -2.37
N ILE A 28 21.43 1.64 -2.12
CA ILE A 28 20.96 1.27 -0.77
C ILE A 28 21.65 0.02 -0.23
N LEU A 29 22.26 -0.79 -1.10
CA LEU A 29 22.84 -2.08 -0.72
C LEU A 29 24.12 -1.88 0.11
N GLY A 30 24.31 -2.75 1.11
CA GLY A 30 25.51 -2.76 1.95
C GLY A 30 25.64 -1.58 2.92
N ARG A 31 24.59 -0.77 3.10
CA ARG A 31 24.57 0.34 4.06
C ARG A 31 24.24 -0.18 5.46
N GLU A 32 24.97 0.29 6.47
CA GLU A 32 24.71 -0.04 7.88
C GLU A 32 23.49 0.70 8.46
N LYS A 33 23.13 1.85 7.87
CA LYS A 33 22.02 2.71 8.32
C LYS A 33 21.09 3.01 7.15
N PRO A 34 19.77 3.12 7.40
CA PRO A 34 18.83 3.53 6.37
C PRO A 34 19.17 4.93 5.88
N ILE A 35 19.26 5.07 4.56
CA ILE A 35 19.44 6.37 3.91
C ILE A 35 18.10 6.91 3.44
N GLU A 36 17.99 8.24 3.40
CA GLU A 36 16.94 8.89 2.61
C GLU A 36 17.37 8.93 1.15
N LEU A 37 16.52 8.40 0.28
CA LEU A 37 16.77 8.41 -1.16
C LEU A 37 16.51 9.80 -1.71
N ASP A 38 17.53 10.35 -2.35
CA ASP A 38 17.38 11.52 -3.22
C ASP A 38 16.83 11.06 -4.57
N TYR A 39 15.57 11.37 -4.84
CA TYR A 39 14.85 10.86 -6.00
C TYR A 39 14.82 11.92 -7.11
N GLU A 40 15.77 11.83 -8.02
CA GLU A 40 15.96 12.77 -9.13
C GLU A 40 15.45 12.25 -10.49
N LEU A 41 14.77 11.09 -10.51
CA LEU A 41 14.26 10.51 -11.76
C LEU A 41 12.99 11.23 -12.23
N SER A 42 12.80 11.33 -13.55
CA SER A 42 11.56 11.85 -14.14
C SER A 42 10.38 10.89 -14.00
N ALA A 43 10.67 9.59 -13.85
CA ALA A 43 9.66 8.57 -13.62
C ALA A 43 8.90 8.85 -12.32
N PRO A 44 7.57 8.62 -12.26
CA PRO A 44 6.83 8.73 -11.01
C PRO A 44 7.39 7.78 -9.92
N LYS A 45 7.49 8.27 -8.68
CA LYS A 45 8.01 7.48 -7.55
C LYS A 45 7.29 6.14 -7.36
N TRP A 46 5.98 6.11 -7.60
CA TRP A 46 5.19 4.88 -7.49
C TRP A 46 5.66 3.79 -8.45
N MET A 47 6.19 4.14 -9.64
CA MET A 47 6.73 3.16 -10.59
C MET A 47 7.98 2.47 -10.03
N PHE A 48 8.90 3.26 -9.47
CA PHE A 48 10.08 2.72 -8.79
C PHE A 48 9.70 1.80 -7.63
N LEU A 49 8.73 2.22 -6.81
CA LEU A 49 8.26 1.42 -5.67
C LEU A 49 7.60 0.11 -6.11
N CYS A 50 6.75 0.14 -7.14
CA CYS A 50 6.18 -1.08 -7.73
C CYS A 50 7.26 -2.01 -8.29
N TYR A 51 8.22 -1.44 -9.03
CA TYR A 51 9.36 -2.18 -9.56
C TYR A 51 10.16 -2.88 -8.45
N LEU A 52 10.42 -2.19 -7.33
CA LEU A 52 11.12 -2.78 -6.19
C LEU A 52 10.37 -3.99 -5.63
N CYS A 53 9.06 -3.88 -5.42
CA CYS A 53 8.25 -4.98 -4.89
C CYS A 53 8.20 -6.19 -5.82
N GLU A 54 8.20 -5.96 -7.13
CA GLU A 54 8.11 -7.02 -8.14
C GLU A 54 9.44 -7.73 -8.39
N THR A 55 10.57 -7.02 -8.29
CA THR A 55 11.87 -7.54 -8.74
C THR A 55 12.86 -7.77 -7.62
N LYS A 56 12.64 -7.19 -6.42
CA LYS A 56 13.56 -7.26 -5.29
C LYS A 56 12.90 -7.93 -4.09
N ASN A 57 13.73 -8.44 -3.18
CA ASN A 57 13.29 -9.10 -1.95
C ASN A 57 12.96 -8.07 -0.85
N VAL A 58 12.06 -7.14 -1.16
CA VAL A 58 11.66 -6.03 -0.26
C VAL A 58 10.16 -5.91 -0.14
N VAL A 59 9.70 -5.33 0.96
CA VAL A 59 8.32 -4.89 1.17
C VAL A 59 8.32 -3.44 1.64
N LEU A 60 7.20 -2.75 1.48
CA LEU A 60 7.11 -1.32 1.69
C LEU A 60 6.16 -0.98 2.84
N HIS A 61 6.56 -0.03 3.68
CA HIS A 61 5.72 0.50 4.76
C HIS A 61 5.53 2.01 4.58
N GLY A 62 4.28 2.48 4.58
CA GLY A 62 3.96 3.89 4.52
C GLY A 62 3.72 4.48 5.89
N SER A 63 4.42 5.57 6.21
CA SER A 63 4.25 6.25 7.48
C SER A 63 4.24 7.77 7.34
N ALA A 64 3.50 8.39 8.24
CA ALA A 64 3.55 9.80 8.55
C ALA A 64 4.87 10.22 9.22
N ASN A 65 5.50 9.33 9.99
CA ASN A 65 6.69 9.65 10.77
C ASN A 65 7.95 9.42 9.93
N PRO A 66 8.77 10.45 9.63
CA PRO A 66 9.96 10.34 8.78
C PRO A 66 11.22 9.85 9.54
N SER A 67 11.12 9.67 10.85
CA SER A 67 12.26 9.43 11.75
C SER A 67 12.30 8.00 12.30
N ILE A 68 11.53 7.06 11.74
CA ILE A 68 11.54 5.66 12.15
C ILE A 68 12.88 5.03 11.73
N LEU A 69 13.66 4.59 12.72
CA LEU A 69 14.91 3.85 12.51
C LEU A 69 14.70 2.32 12.59
N GLU A 70 13.66 1.91 13.31
CA GLU A 70 13.30 0.51 13.52
C GLU A 70 11.79 0.45 13.76
N PHE A 71 11.14 -0.50 13.09
CA PHE A 71 9.73 -0.79 13.28
C PHE A 71 9.58 -1.88 14.32
N GLU A 72 8.76 -1.62 15.34
CA GLU A 72 8.41 -2.58 16.37
C GLU A 72 7.04 -3.22 16.09
N PRO A 73 6.85 -4.52 16.35
CA PRO A 73 5.55 -5.17 16.26
C PRO A 73 4.51 -4.53 17.17
N ARG A 74 3.41 -4.05 16.58
CA ARG A 74 2.30 -3.40 17.30
C ARG A 74 1.02 -4.16 17.08
N GLN A 75 0.17 -4.17 18.11
CA GLN A 75 -1.17 -4.71 17.99
C GLN A 75 -1.97 -3.81 17.04
N SER A 76 -2.48 -4.39 15.96
CA SER A 76 -3.48 -3.77 15.10
C SER A 76 -4.88 -4.16 15.60
N ASN A 77 -5.91 -3.42 15.17
CA ASN A 77 -7.31 -3.71 15.49
C ASN A 77 -8.09 -3.92 14.18
N ASP A 78 -7.63 -4.89 13.38
CA ASP A 78 -8.33 -5.30 12.15
C ASP A 78 -9.42 -6.32 12.47
N VAL A 79 -10.42 -6.40 11.60
CA VAL A 79 -11.49 -7.40 11.69
C VAL A 79 -11.03 -8.77 11.19
N ASN A 80 -10.05 -8.82 10.29
CA ASN A 80 -9.48 -10.06 9.80
C ASN A 80 -8.37 -10.57 10.74
N GLU A 81 -8.24 -11.89 10.87
CA GLU A 81 -7.28 -12.50 11.81
C GLU A 81 -5.83 -12.11 11.50
N PHE A 82 -5.46 -12.10 10.22
CA PHE A 82 -4.09 -11.81 9.79
C PHE A 82 -3.65 -10.37 10.12
N GLY A 83 -4.52 -9.40 9.85
CA GLY A 83 -4.34 -7.98 10.13
C GLY A 83 -4.58 -7.61 11.59
N ASN A 84 -5.10 -8.52 12.41
CA ASN A 84 -5.24 -8.37 13.86
C ASN A 84 -4.09 -9.00 14.65
N ARG A 85 -2.97 -9.33 13.98
CA ARG A 85 -1.74 -9.80 14.63
C ARG A 85 -0.96 -8.62 15.22
N ARG A 86 -0.20 -8.90 16.29
CA ARG A 86 0.87 -8.00 16.74
C ARG A 86 2.06 -8.15 15.80
N ALA A 87 2.23 -7.20 14.89
CA ALA A 87 3.23 -7.30 13.82
C ALA A 87 3.69 -5.93 13.30
N VAL A 88 4.80 -5.95 12.57
CA VAL A 88 5.13 -4.89 11.60
C VAL A 88 4.42 -5.23 10.30
N TYR A 89 3.55 -4.35 9.82
CA TYR A 89 2.84 -4.55 8.55
C TYR A 89 3.56 -3.86 7.40
N ALA A 90 3.54 -4.47 6.22
CA ALA A 90 4.09 -3.91 4.99
C ALA A 90 3.30 -4.43 3.78
N ALA A 91 3.62 -3.94 2.58
CA ALA A 91 3.03 -4.41 1.34
C ALA A 91 4.07 -4.81 0.29
N SER A 92 3.68 -5.76 -0.55
CA SER A 92 4.36 -6.13 -1.81
C SER A 92 3.81 -5.36 -3.01
N ASP A 93 3.37 -4.13 -2.77
CA ASP A 93 2.86 -3.19 -3.77
C ASP A 93 3.45 -1.79 -3.51
N GLY A 94 3.65 -1.03 -4.59
CA GLY A 94 4.26 0.30 -4.56
C GLY A 94 3.33 1.47 -4.26
N ILE A 95 2.02 1.32 -4.44
CA ILE A 95 1.02 2.40 -4.37
C ILE A 95 0.25 2.35 -3.05
N TRP A 96 -0.14 1.18 -2.59
CA TRP A 96 -0.96 0.99 -1.40
C TRP A 96 -0.30 1.56 -0.12
N PRO A 97 1.02 1.41 0.11
CA PRO A 97 1.70 2.09 1.22
C PRO A 97 1.68 3.61 1.11
N MET A 98 1.69 4.18 -0.10
CA MET A 98 1.65 5.63 -0.29
C MET A 98 0.38 6.24 0.28
N TYR A 99 -0.76 5.55 0.13
CA TYR A 99 -2.01 5.97 0.76
C TYR A 99 -1.88 6.15 2.28
N PHE A 100 -1.29 5.18 2.98
CA PHE A 100 -1.09 5.30 4.43
C PHE A 100 -0.07 6.36 4.83
N ALA A 101 0.89 6.67 3.95
CA ALA A 101 1.88 7.71 4.18
C ALA A 101 1.29 9.12 4.04
N ILE A 102 0.42 9.34 3.04
CA ILE A 102 -0.07 10.67 2.66
C ILE A 102 -1.39 11.06 3.31
N VAL A 103 -2.18 10.11 3.82
CA VAL A 103 -3.43 10.44 4.52
C VAL A 103 -3.14 10.99 5.90
N ASN A 104 -3.69 12.17 6.21
CA ASN A 104 -3.61 12.72 7.55
C ASN A 104 -4.62 12.04 8.49
N ARG A 105 -4.17 10.97 9.15
CA ARG A 105 -4.95 10.19 10.13
C ARG A 105 -5.55 11.00 11.27
N GLU A 106 -5.02 12.19 11.59
CA GLU A 106 -5.61 13.06 12.62
C GLU A 106 -6.92 13.72 12.17
N ARG A 107 -7.19 13.73 10.85
CA ARG A 107 -8.39 14.30 10.24
C ARG A 107 -9.38 13.26 9.74
N ILE A 108 -9.06 11.97 9.85
CA ILE A 108 -9.84 10.86 9.30
C ILE A 108 -10.22 9.89 10.41
N SER A 109 -11.50 9.54 10.51
CA SER A 109 -11.98 8.53 11.46
C SER A 109 -11.87 7.11 10.91
N LEU A 110 -12.12 6.90 9.61
CA LEU A 110 -12.09 5.59 8.98
C LEU A 110 -11.33 5.61 7.65
N LEU A 111 -10.43 4.65 7.47
CA LEU A 111 -9.89 4.35 6.14
C LEU A 111 -10.53 3.08 5.62
N LEU A 112 -11.17 3.19 4.46
CA LEU A 112 -11.66 2.04 3.73
C LEU A 112 -10.81 1.84 2.48
N ASN A 113 -10.15 0.70 2.38
CA ASN A 113 -9.20 0.45 1.32
C ASN A 113 -9.11 -1.05 0.97
N SER A 114 -8.54 -1.34 -0.19
CA SER A 114 -8.23 -2.70 -0.62
C SER A 114 -7.12 -2.66 -1.66
N CYS A 115 -6.27 -3.68 -1.68
CA CYS A 115 -5.22 -3.87 -2.68
C CYS A 115 -4.99 -5.37 -2.91
N PHE A 116 -5.16 -5.84 -4.14
CA PHE A 116 -4.91 -7.24 -4.50
C PHE A 116 -4.44 -7.38 -5.94
N GLY A 117 -3.73 -8.46 -6.19
CA GLY A 117 -3.34 -8.91 -7.52
C GLY A 117 -4.30 -9.96 -8.08
N ILE A 118 -4.52 -9.96 -9.38
CA ILE A 118 -5.14 -11.06 -10.13
C ILE A 118 -4.11 -11.52 -11.16
N ARG A 119 -3.73 -12.80 -11.08
CA ARG A 119 -2.84 -13.41 -12.08
C ARG A 119 -3.62 -13.63 -13.37
N GLN A 120 -3.04 -13.23 -14.49
CA GLN A 120 -3.61 -13.55 -15.80
C GLN A 120 -3.50 -15.06 -16.08
N GLU A 121 -4.49 -15.61 -16.79
CA GLU A 121 -4.62 -17.05 -17.06
C GLU A 121 -3.41 -17.65 -17.80
N ASN A 122 -2.68 -16.82 -18.57
CA ASN A 122 -1.46 -17.22 -19.28
C ASN A 122 -0.20 -17.21 -18.41
N GLY A 123 -0.31 -16.88 -17.12
CA GLY A 123 0.82 -16.80 -16.18
C GLY A 123 1.78 -15.63 -16.42
N ALA A 124 1.47 -14.70 -17.33
CA ALA A 124 2.43 -13.69 -17.80
C ALA A 124 2.59 -12.50 -16.85
N ALA A 125 1.49 -11.98 -16.28
CA ALA A 125 1.51 -10.79 -15.42
C ALA A 125 0.41 -10.82 -14.36
N THR A 126 0.65 -10.10 -13.25
CA THR A 126 -0.35 -9.82 -12.23
C THR A 126 -0.92 -8.42 -12.48
N ASP A 127 -2.23 -8.33 -12.67
CA ASP A 127 -2.93 -7.06 -12.66
C ASP A 127 -3.27 -6.68 -11.21
N TYR A 128 -2.89 -5.47 -10.79
CA TYR A 128 -3.19 -4.98 -9.44
C TYR A 128 -4.39 -4.05 -9.46
N TYR A 129 -5.23 -4.20 -8.43
CA TYR A 129 -6.48 -3.47 -8.27
C TYR A 129 -6.54 -2.84 -6.89
N TYR A 130 -7.12 -1.65 -6.81
CA TYR A 130 -7.16 -0.86 -5.60
C TYR A 130 -8.53 -0.26 -5.33
N TYR A 131 -8.83 -0.11 -4.05
CA TYR A 131 -9.89 0.76 -3.58
C TYR A 131 -9.31 1.69 -2.53
N PHE A 132 -9.63 2.97 -2.61
CA PHE A 132 -9.22 3.97 -1.63
C PHE A 132 -10.39 4.87 -1.29
N SER A 133 -10.62 5.04 0.00
CA SER A 133 -11.63 5.95 0.51
C SER A 133 -11.34 6.44 1.92
N VAL A 134 -11.62 7.71 2.13
CA VAL A 134 -11.56 8.42 3.41
C VAL A 134 -12.92 9.05 3.71
N ASP A 135 -13.11 9.53 4.93
CA ASP A 135 -14.30 10.29 5.33
C ASP A 135 -14.62 11.40 4.30
N GLN A 136 -15.88 11.45 3.84
CA GLN A 136 -16.34 12.37 2.79
C GLN A 136 -16.13 13.83 3.19
N ASP A 137 -16.43 14.18 4.45
CA ASP A 137 -16.25 15.54 4.96
C ASP A 137 -14.79 15.94 5.00
N ALA A 138 -13.90 15.03 5.41
CA ALA A 138 -12.48 15.31 5.45
C ALA A 138 -11.90 15.45 4.04
N LEU A 139 -12.38 14.64 3.08
CA LEU A 139 -11.96 14.71 1.67
C LEU A 139 -12.18 16.10 1.06
N LEU A 140 -13.29 16.76 1.41
CA LEU A 140 -13.60 18.13 0.98
C LEU A 140 -12.62 19.18 1.54
N HIS A 141 -11.85 18.84 2.58
CA HIS A 141 -10.92 19.72 3.28
C HIS A 141 -9.45 19.29 3.11
N ASP A 142 -9.15 18.59 2.02
CA ASP A 142 -7.79 18.20 1.60
C ASP A 142 -7.01 17.49 2.74
N PRO A 143 -7.40 16.26 3.12
CA PRO A 143 -6.93 15.60 4.34
C PRO A 143 -5.56 14.93 4.13
N TRP A 144 -4.66 15.59 3.41
CA TRP A 144 -3.38 15.03 3.01
C TRP A 144 -2.21 15.64 3.79
N ARG A 145 -1.08 14.96 3.70
CA ARG A 145 0.21 15.35 4.26
C ARG A 145 1.32 14.75 3.42
N ASN A 146 2.52 15.28 3.58
CA ASN A 146 3.71 14.55 3.16
C ASN A 146 3.92 13.34 4.08
N GLY A 147 4.52 12.30 3.50
CA GLY A 147 4.78 11.04 4.16
C GLY A 147 6.11 10.44 3.74
N THR A 148 6.37 9.24 4.23
CA THR A 148 7.59 8.51 3.98
C THR A 148 7.26 7.06 3.68
N ILE A 149 7.84 6.54 2.61
CA ILE A 149 7.84 5.12 2.27
C ILE A 149 9.15 4.52 2.74
N TYR A 150 9.05 3.54 3.61
CA TYR A 150 10.17 2.76 4.11
C TYR A 150 10.31 1.49 3.29
N ILE A 151 11.52 1.25 2.80
CA ILE A 151 11.87 0.02 2.09
C ILE A 151 12.43 -0.95 3.13
N LEU A 152 11.72 -2.06 3.36
CA LEU A 152 12.05 -3.04 4.38
C LEU A 152 12.54 -4.35 3.74
N PRO A 153 13.50 -5.06 4.35
CA PRO A 153 13.83 -6.42 3.92
C PRO A 153 12.62 -7.34 4.12
N ARG A 154 12.35 -8.24 3.17
CA ARG A 154 11.18 -9.13 3.21
C ARG A 154 11.39 -10.37 4.09
N ASP A 155 12.63 -10.69 4.45
CA ASP A 155 13.03 -12.01 5.01
C ASP A 155 12.22 -12.50 6.22
N THR A 156 11.73 -11.59 7.05
CA THR A 156 11.03 -11.90 8.30
C THR A 156 9.52 -11.74 8.18
N PHE A 157 9.01 -11.47 6.98
CA PHE A 157 7.59 -11.24 6.73
C PHE A 157 6.91 -12.50 6.19
N GLU A 158 5.69 -12.74 6.65
CA GLU A 158 4.74 -13.69 6.09
C GLU A 158 3.72 -12.91 5.25
N GLN A 159 3.35 -13.44 4.08
CA GLN A 159 2.30 -12.87 3.25
C GLN A 159 0.94 -13.39 3.70
N GLN A 160 -0.08 -12.54 3.68
CA GLN A 160 -1.44 -13.00 3.87
C GLN A 160 -1.85 -13.95 2.73
N GLU A 161 -2.54 -15.03 3.10
CA GLU A 161 -3.07 -15.99 2.12
C GLU A 161 -4.00 -15.32 1.09
N PRO A 162 -4.01 -15.80 -0.17
CA PRO A 162 -4.93 -15.34 -1.19
C PRO A 162 -6.39 -15.54 -0.78
N LEU A 163 -7.25 -14.60 -1.19
CA LEU A 163 -8.69 -14.68 -0.99
C LEU A 163 -9.38 -15.29 -2.22
N GLN A 164 -10.49 -15.98 -2.01
CA GLN A 164 -11.37 -16.44 -3.08
C GLN A 164 -12.63 -15.59 -3.08
N ARG A 165 -12.92 -14.89 -4.19
CA ARG A 165 -14.13 -14.07 -4.33
C ARG A 165 -14.74 -14.27 -5.70
N GLN A 166 -16.01 -14.70 -5.73
CA GLN A 166 -16.75 -14.96 -6.98
C GLN A 166 -16.00 -15.88 -7.97
N GLY A 167 -15.28 -16.89 -7.46
CA GLY A 167 -14.49 -17.82 -8.27
C GLY A 167 -13.13 -17.29 -8.74
N MET A 168 -12.74 -16.08 -8.34
CA MET A 168 -11.43 -15.49 -8.62
C MET A 168 -10.50 -15.61 -7.42
N ARG A 169 -9.25 -16.03 -7.67
CA ARG A 169 -8.14 -15.99 -6.69
C ARG A 169 -7.54 -14.59 -6.67
N LEU A 170 -7.67 -13.90 -5.55
CA LEU A 170 -7.13 -12.57 -5.31
C LEU A 170 -5.87 -12.70 -4.45
N ASP A 171 -4.71 -12.42 -5.04
CA ASP A 171 -3.43 -12.44 -4.33
C ASP A 171 -3.36 -11.23 -3.40
N SER A 172 -3.29 -11.46 -2.09
CA SER A 172 -3.13 -10.37 -1.12
C SER A 172 -1.78 -9.70 -1.29
N THR A 173 -1.72 -8.39 -1.12
CA THR A 173 -0.44 -7.65 -1.12
C THR A 173 0.09 -7.40 0.28
N GLN A 174 -0.65 -7.78 1.33
CA GLN A 174 -0.35 -7.53 2.73
C GLN A 174 0.66 -8.54 3.29
N TRP A 175 1.62 -8.03 4.06
CA TRP A 175 2.64 -8.80 4.76
C TRP A 175 2.71 -8.39 6.22
N ALA A 176 3.10 -9.33 7.08
CA ALA A 176 3.27 -9.12 8.51
C ALA A 176 4.57 -9.77 9.01
N SER A 177 5.37 -9.03 9.77
CA SER A 177 6.52 -9.57 10.50
C SER A 177 6.27 -9.58 12.01
N PRO A 178 6.49 -10.70 12.71
CA PRO A 178 6.27 -10.78 14.15
C PRO A 178 7.43 -10.18 14.98
N ILE A 179 8.51 -9.73 14.33
CA ILE A 179 9.70 -9.18 14.98
C ILE A 179 10.01 -7.76 14.48
N ALA A 180 10.92 -7.09 15.18
CA ALA A 180 11.37 -5.77 14.79
C ALA A 180 12.11 -5.78 13.45
N VAL A 181 11.94 -4.72 12.66
CA VAL A 181 12.52 -4.62 11.31
C VAL A 181 13.16 -3.25 11.11
N LYS A 182 14.43 -3.27 10.69
CA LYS A 182 15.17 -2.06 10.30
C LYS A 182 14.97 -1.78 8.80
N PRO A 183 14.63 -0.54 8.41
CA PRO A 183 14.57 -0.18 7.00
C PRO A 183 15.94 -0.24 6.32
N LEU A 184 15.95 -0.58 5.04
CA LEU A 184 17.12 -0.47 4.16
C LEU A 184 17.32 0.98 3.71
N ALA A 185 16.22 1.66 3.42
CA ALA A 185 16.17 3.05 3.00
C ALA A 185 14.77 3.61 3.21
N LYS A 186 14.62 4.92 3.00
CA LYS A 186 13.33 5.60 2.98
C LYS A 186 13.25 6.59 1.82
N LEU A 187 12.03 6.84 1.35
CA LEU A 187 11.71 7.77 0.27
C LEU A 187 10.62 8.72 0.74
N VAL A 188 10.87 10.03 0.66
CA VAL A 188 9.84 11.04 0.94
C VAL A 188 8.84 11.07 -0.21
N VAL A 189 7.56 11.07 0.13
CA VAL A 189 6.45 11.17 -0.82
C VAL A 189 5.52 12.31 -0.42
N THR A 190 4.96 12.95 -1.43
CA THR A 190 3.94 13.99 -1.30
C THR A 190 2.61 13.45 -1.82
N PRO A 191 1.48 14.13 -1.53
CA PRO A 191 0.19 13.74 -2.09
C PRO A 191 0.19 13.68 -3.63
N ASP A 192 0.96 14.52 -4.30
CA ASP A 192 1.04 14.57 -5.77
C ASP A 192 1.81 13.38 -6.38
N ASP A 193 2.62 12.68 -5.59
CA ASP A 193 3.28 11.44 -6.01
C ASP A 193 2.26 10.27 -6.11
N PHE A 194 1.09 10.38 -5.47
CA PHE A 194 0.09 9.32 -5.42
C PHE A 194 -0.81 9.30 -6.67
N PRO A 195 -0.77 8.22 -7.48
CA PRO A 195 -1.40 8.22 -8.79
C PRO A 195 -2.94 8.30 -8.76
N PHE A 196 -3.56 8.00 -7.61
CA PHE A 196 -5.01 7.93 -7.48
C PHE A 196 -5.59 9.06 -6.61
N LYS A 197 -4.85 10.14 -6.33
CA LYS A 197 -5.34 11.23 -5.47
C LYS A 197 -6.69 11.79 -5.92
N GLN A 198 -6.84 12.02 -7.23
CA GLN A 198 -8.07 12.56 -7.83
C GLN A 198 -9.20 11.53 -7.98
N GLN A 199 -8.91 10.24 -7.73
CA GLN A 199 -9.86 9.13 -7.84
C GLN A 199 -10.24 8.59 -6.44
N MET A 200 -9.89 9.32 -5.38
CA MET A 200 -10.26 8.99 -4.01
C MET A 200 -11.78 9.07 -3.84
N ASN A 201 -12.37 8.07 -3.19
CA ASN A 201 -13.78 8.10 -2.84
C ASN A 201 -13.97 8.72 -1.44
N GLY A 202 -15.04 9.49 -1.25
CA GLY A 202 -15.51 9.82 0.08
C GLY A 202 -16.53 8.79 0.57
N HIS A 203 -16.59 8.58 1.89
CA HIS A 203 -17.63 7.76 2.52
C HIS A 203 -18.15 8.38 3.82
N ASP A 204 -19.33 7.96 4.25
CA ASP A 204 -19.84 8.21 5.60
C ASP A 204 -19.44 7.02 6.51
N PRO A 205 -18.59 7.23 7.53
CA PRO A 205 -18.15 6.17 8.43
C PRO A 205 -19.30 5.45 9.14
N GLN A 206 -20.40 6.15 9.46
CA GLN A 206 -21.56 5.56 10.14
C GLN A 206 -22.31 4.61 9.20
N LEU A 207 -22.52 5.02 7.95
CA LEU A 207 -23.15 4.16 6.94
C LEU A 207 -22.29 2.94 6.63
N ILE A 208 -20.96 3.10 6.53
CA ILE A 208 -20.05 1.96 6.35
C ILE A 208 -20.15 0.99 7.53
N ALA A 209 -20.17 1.48 8.77
CA ALA A 209 -20.30 0.63 9.95
C ALA A 209 -21.65 -0.09 10.02
N GLU A 210 -22.73 0.56 9.62
CA GLU A 210 -24.06 -0.05 9.57
C GLU A 210 -24.15 -1.14 8.50
N ARG A 211 -23.67 -0.84 7.28
CA ARG A 211 -23.73 -1.75 6.14
C ARG A 211 -22.80 -2.94 6.29
N SER A 212 -21.60 -2.74 6.83
CA SER A 212 -20.66 -3.85 7.10
C SER A 212 -21.21 -4.83 8.13
N ARG A 213 -21.94 -4.34 9.14
CA ARG A 213 -22.65 -5.20 10.10
C ARG A 213 -23.78 -6.01 9.45
N ARG A 214 -24.51 -5.41 8.50
CA ARG A 214 -25.63 -6.08 7.79
C ARG A 214 -25.14 -7.10 6.77
N ASN A 215 -24.05 -6.80 6.06
CA ASN A 215 -23.48 -7.67 5.04
C ASN A 215 -21.95 -7.58 5.07
N PRO A 216 -21.26 -8.39 5.90
CA PRO A 216 -19.79 -8.35 6.01
C PRO A 216 -19.04 -8.60 4.70
N GLU A 217 -19.63 -9.30 3.74
CA GLU A 217 -19.03 -9.58 2.42
C GLU A 217 -19.33 -8.48 1.37
N GLY A 218 -20.09 -7.47 1.77
CA GLY A 218 -20.62 -6.40 0.93
C GLY A 218 -19.63 -5.29 0.57
N PHE A 219 -18.33 -5.46 0.83
CA PHE A 219 -17.31 -4.46 0.47
C PHE A 219 -17.51 -3.98 -0.98
N PRO A 220 -17.53 -2.65 -1.23
CA PRO A 220 -17.13 -1.55 -0.34
C PRO A 220 -18.30 -0.88 0.40
N TRP A 221 -19.48 -1.51 0.48
CA TRP A 221 -20.65 -1.03 1.22
C TRP A 221 -21.15 0.35 0.75
N ARG A 222 -21.23 0.54 -0.57
CA ARG A 222 -21.71 1.78 -1.21
C ARG A 222 -23.24 1.95 -1.17
N ASP A 223 -23.99 0.84 -1.12
CA ASP A 223 -25.46 0.78 -1.17
C ASP A 223 -26.07 0.15 0.09
#